data_AF-M5PE32-F1
#
_entry.id   AF-M5PE32-F1
#
_cell.length_a   1.000
_cell.length_b   1.000
_cell.length_c   1.000
_cell.angle_alpha   90.00
_cell.angle_beta   90.00
_cell.angle_gamma   90.00
#
_symmetry.space_group_name_H-M   'P 1'
#
loop_
_entity.id
_entity.type
_entity.pdbx_description
1 polymer ?
#
loop_
_entity_poly.entity_id
_entity_poly.type
_entity_poly.pdbx_seq_one_letter_code
_entity_poly.pdbx_strand_id
1 'polypeptide(L)'
;MINGISPFQVQSAQAGTDVTNQINNKQAGSGNETSFSNVLKDSINALNQSQNDSDKLTNALALGQNVNLDEVMIAAQKANVTLTAATEFRNKAVEAYQEIMRMQM
;
A
#
# COMPACT_ATOMS: atom_id res chain seq x y z
N MET A 1 -64.54 -10.44 32.58
CA MET A 1 -65.40 -10.77 31.42
C MET A 1 -65.55 -9.52 30.58
N ILE A 2 -65.46 -9.69 29.26
CA ILE A 2 -65.91 -8.82 28.17
C ILE A 2 -64.93 -7.72 27.68
N ASN A 3 -64.47 -8.03 26.47
CA ASN A 3 -63.72 -7.32 25.44
C ASN A 3 -64.27 -5.91 25.12
N GLY A 4 -63.39 -4.91 25.06
CA GLY A 4 -63.61 -3.63 24.40
C GLY A 4 -62.85 -3.59 23.07
N ILE A 5 -63.59 -3.85 22.00
CA ILE A 5 -63.22 -3.67 20.60
C ILE A 5 -62.74 -2.23 20.31
N SER A 6 -61.47 -2.07 19.95
CA SER A 6 -61.02 -0.88 19.21
C SER A 6 -61.05 -1.19 17.71
N PRO A 7 -61.72 -0.35 16.90
CA PRO A 7 -62.04 -0.60 15.51
C PRO A 7 -60.82 -0.48 14.59
N PHE A 8 -60.87 -1.31 13.55
CA PHE A 8 -60.06 -1.26 12.34
C PHE A 8 -60.17 0.11 11.67
N GLN A 9 -59.04 0.81 11.51
CA GLN A 9 -58.91 1.98 10.63
C GLN A 9 -57.95 1.61 9.50
N VAL A 10 -58.48 1.59 8.28
CA VAL A 10 -57.72 1.62 7.02
C VAL A 10 -57.71 3.07 6.55
N GLN A 11 -56.79 3.39 5.63
CA GLN A 11 -56.70 4.58 4.78
C GLN A 11 -55.65 5.58 5.29
N SER A 12 -54.66 6.05 4.52
CA SER A 12 -54.42 6.08 3.07
C SER A 12 -52.92 6.21 2.82
N ALA A 13 -52.47 5.72 1.67
CA ALA A 13 -51.18 6.07 1.09
C ALA A 13 -50.98 7.59 0.97
N GLN A 14 -49.84 8.08 1.43
CA GLN A 14 -49.19 9.28 0.89
C GLN A 14 -47.68 9.16 1.09
N ALA A 15 -46.97 9.21 -0.03
CA ALA A 15 -45.52 9.22 -0.10
C ALA A 15 -44.96 10.50 0.51
N GLY A 16 -43.85 10.38 1.24
CA GLY A 16 -43.04 11.52 1.63
C GLY A 16 -42.28 11.31 2.94
N THR A 17 -40.95 11.26 2.82
CA THR A 17 -39.96 11.62 3.86
C THR A 17 -39.94 10.83 5.16
N ASP A 18 -39.12 9.76 5.23
CA ASP A 18 -38.06 9.61 6.25
C ASP A 18 -37.17 8.36 5.96
N VAL A 19 -36.21 8.49 5.04
CA VAL A 19 -35.14 7.48 4.84
C VAL A 19 -33.77 8.18 4.78
N THR A 20 -33.48 9.11 5.70
CA THR A 20 -32.21 9.87 5.64
C THR A 20 -31.44 9.94 6.96
N ASN A 21 -31.77 9.13 7.97
CA ASN A 21 -30.98 9.12 9.22
C ASN A 21 -30.40 7.75 9.61
N GLN A 22 -29.78 7.07 8.65
CA GLN A 22 -28.84 5.96 8.93
C GLN A 22 -27.52 6.08 8.16
N ILE A 23 -27.06 7.30 7.90
CA ILE A 23 -25.70 7.53 7.37
C ILE A 23 -24.98 8.50 8.32
N ASN A 24 -24.85 8.13 9.58
CA ASN A 24 -23.82 8.73 10.42
C ASN A 24 -23.37 7.74 11.48
N ASN A 25 -22.05 7.57 11.52
CA ASN A 25 -21.28 6.89 12.54
C ASN A 25 -21.08 5.37 12.40
N LYS A 26 -20.60 4.94 11.23
CA LYS A 26 -19.46 4.02 11.22
C LYS A 26 -18.24 4.87 10.88
N GLN A 27 -17.64 5.42 11.93
CA GLN A 27 -16.36 6.12 11.89
C GLN A 27 -15.42 5.39 10.94
N ALA A 28 -14.92 6.19 9.98
CA ALA A 28 -13.88 5.87 9.05
C ALA A 28 -12.86 4.94 9.72
N GLY A 29 -12.65 3.79 9.10
CA GLY A 29 -11.76 2.78 9.62
C GLY A 29 -10.40 3.41 9.96
N SER A 30 -9.89 3.06 11.13
CA SER A 30 -8.48 2.71 11.25
C SER A 30 -8.21 1.51 10.33
N GLY A 31 -8.31 1.73 9.02
CA GLY A 31 -7.62 0.94 8.04
C GLY A 31 -6.17 1.33 8.18
N ASN A 32 -5.34 0.33 8.46
CA ASN A 32 -3.91 0.42 8.44
C ASN A 32 -3.50 0.81 6.99
N GLU A 33 -3.64 2.07 6.60
CA GLU A 33 -3.07 2.58 5.36
C GLU A 33 -1.57 2.41 5.52
N THR A 34 -1.01 1.39 4.87
CA THR A 34 0.43 1.22 4.80
C THR A 34 0.99 2.53 4.28
N SER A 35 1.57 3.33 5.20
CA SER A 35 2.11 4.63 4.84
C SER A 35 3.11 4.43 3.71
N PHE A 36 3.03 5.27 2.67
CA PHE A 36 4.02 5.28 1.60
C PHE A 36 5.45 5.32 2.15
N SER A 37 5.67 6.01 3.27
CA SER A 37 6.97 6.03 3.97
C SER A 37 7.41 4.64 4.43
N ASN A 38 6.49 3.80 4.92
CA ASN A 38 6.78 2.42 5.31
C ASN A 38 7.15 1.58 4.08
N VAL A 39 6.38 1.66 3.00
CA VAL A 39 6.68 0.94 1.74
C VAL A 39 8.04 1.34 1.17
N LEU A 40 8.34 2.64 1.16
CA LEU A 40 9.61 3.17 0.68
C LEU A 40 10.77 2.67 1.54
N LYS A 41 10.61 2.68 2.87
CA LYS A 41 11.60 2.18 3.81
C LYS A 41 11.86 0.68 3.61
N ASP A 42 10.79 -0.10 3.46
CA ASP A 42 10.89 -1.53 3.18
C ASP A 42 11.56 -1.79 1.83
N SER A 43 11.27 -0.98 0.82
CA SER A 43 11.89 -1.09 -0.51
C SER A 43 13.40 -0.77 -0.47
N ILE A 44 13.81 0.24 0.31
CA ILE A 44 15.24 0.55 0.50
C ILE A 44 15.94 -0.59 1.27
N ASN A 45 15.30 -1.16 2.29
CA ASN A 45 15.82 -2.32 3.00
C ASN A 45 15.96 -3.53 2.05
N ALA A 46 14.96 -3.78 1.22
CA ALA A 46 14.99 -4.85 0.22
C ALA A 46 16.09 -4.64 -0.82
N LEU A 47 16.35 -3.40 -1.25
CA LEU A 47 17.48 -3.07 -2.12
C LEU A 47 18.82 -3.37 -1.44
N ASN A 48 18.99 -2.97 -0.18
CA ASN A 48 20.21 -3.26 0.57
C ASN A 48 20.45 -4.77 0.69
N GLN A 49 19.39 -5.52 1.01
CA GLN A 49 19.45 -6.96 1.11
C GLN A 49 19.78 -7.62 -0.22
N SER A 50 19.16 -7.18 -1.33
CA SER A 50 19.47 -7.68 -2.66
C SER A 50 20.92 -7.45 -3.07
N GLN A 51 21.52 -6.30 -2.70
CA GLN A 51 22.94 -6.04 -2.93
C GLN A 51 23.81 -6.98 -2.08
N ASN A 52 23.51 -7.08 -0.78
CA ASN A 52 24.29 -7.90 0.14
C ASN A 52 24.28 -9.38 -0.25
N ASP A 53 23.14 -9.88 -0.72
CA ASP A 53 23.01 -11.26 -1.18
C ASP A 53 23.80 -11.50 -2.48
N SER A 54 23.78 -10.56 -3.42
CA SER A 54 24.65 -10.60 -4.61
C SER A 54 26.14 -10.63 -4.23
N ASP A 55 26.56 -9.81 -3.27
CA ASP A 55 27.95 -9.75 -2.81
C ASP A 55 28.37 -11.04 -2.10
N LYS A 56 27.48 -11.62 -1.28
CA LYS A 56 27.72 -12.91 -0.64
C LYS A 56 27.90 -14.02 -1.66
N LEU A 57 27.00 -14.12 -2.63
CA LEU A 57 27.06 -15.15 -3.67
C LEU A 57 28.33 -14.99 -4.52
N THR A 58 28.68 -13.76 -4.88
CA THR A 58 29.92 -13.45 -5.61
C THR A 58 31.15 -13.85 -4.82
N ASN A 59 31.20 -13.54 -3.52
CA ASN A 59 32.30 -13.94 -2.65
C ASN A 59 32.37 -15.46 -2.46
N ALA A 60 31.24 -16.12 -2.25
CA ALA A 60 31.16 -17.57 -2.11
C ALA A 60 31.70 -18.26 -3.37
N LEU A 61 31.36 -17.74 -4.55
CA LEU A 61 31.86 -18.25 -5.83
C LEU A 61 33.37 -18.01 -5.97
N ALA A 62 33.86 -16.81 -5.64
CA ALA A 62 35.28 -16.49 -5.68
C ALA A 62 36.12 -17.34 -4.71
N LEU A 63 35.53 -17.76 -3.59
CA LEU A 63 36.13 -18.67 -2.61
C LEU A 63 36.01 -20.16 -2.99
N GLY A 64 35.38 -20.48 -4.14
CA GLY A 64 35.18 -21.85 -4.60
C GLY A 64 34.18 -22.65 -3.77
N GLN A 65 33.27 -21.99 -3.05
CA GLN A 65 32.17 -22.65 -2.35
C GLN A 65 31.17 -23.24 -3.35
N ASN A 66 30.31 -24.16 -2.89
CA ASN A 66 29.30 -24.82 -3.73
C ASN A 66 28.12 -23.88 -4.03
N VAL A 67 28.36 -22.85 -4.84
CA VAL A 67 27.36 -21.92 -5.37
C VAL A 67 27.39 -21.99 -6.89
N ASN A 68 26.21 -21.97 -7.50
CA ASN A 68 26.09 -22.05 -8.94
C ASN A 68 26.40 -20.69 -9.57
N LEU A 69 27.20 -20.68 -10.63
CA LEU A 69 27.51 -19.45 -11.37
C LEU A 69 26.24 -18.74 -11.86
N ASP A 70 25.24 -19.51 -12.31
CA ASP A 70 23.98 -18.98 -12.82
C ASP A 70 23.21 -18.20 -11.73
N GLU A 71 23.20 -18.69 -10.49
CA GLU A 71 22.54 -18.04 -9.36
C GLU A 71 23.23 -16.71 -9.00
N VAL A 72 24.55 -16.70 -9.03
CA VAL A 72 25.37 -15.50 -8.80
C VAL A 72 25.08 -14.44 -9.86
N MET A 73 25.06 -14.85 -11.15
CA MET A 73 24.76 -13.93 -12.25
C MET A 73 23.33 -13.38 -12.18
N ILE A 74 22.34 -14.22 -11.84
CA ILE A 74 20.96 -13.78 -11.68
C ILE A 74 20.84 -12.80 -10.51
N ALA A 75 21.46 -13.10 -9.37
CA ALA A 75 21.45 -12.23 -8.20
C ALA A 75 22.10 -10.87 -8.50
N ALA A 76 23.24 -10.87 -9.19
CA ALA A 76 23.92 -9.64 -9.61
C ALA A 76 23.08 -8.81 -10.59
N GLN A 77 22.47 -9.45 -11.59
CA GLN A 77 21.60 -8.77 -12.55
C GLN A 77 20.36 -8.17 -11.87
N LYS A 78 19.75 -8.92 -10.94
CA LYS A 78 18.62 -8.45 -10.15
C LYS A 78 19.00 -7.23 -9.30
N ALA A 79 20.14 -7.28 -8.60
CA ALA A 79 20.62 -6.17 -7.79
C ALA A 79 20.87 -4.91 -8.63
N ASN A 80 21.46 -5.07 -9.83
CA ASN A 80 21.75 -3.95 -10.74
C ASN A 80 20.46 -3.29 -11.27
N VAL A 81 19.52 -4.09 -11.78
CA VAL A 81 18.24 -3.56 -12.29
C VAL A 81 17.46 -2.86 -11.16
N THR A 82 17.44 -3.44 -9.97
CA THR A 82 16.76 -2.84 -8.80
C THR A 82 17.41 -1.53 -8.38
N LEU A 83 18.74 -1.44 -8.38
CA LEU A 83 19.48 -0.22 -8.05
C LEU A 83 19.21 0.90 -9.08
N THR A 84 19.17 0.55 -10.36
CA THR A 84 18.85 1.49 -11.44
C THR A 84 17.43 2.05 -11.24
N ALA A 85 16.46 1.16 -11.00
CA ALA A 85 15.08 1.56 -10.72
C ALA A 85 14.96 2.47 -9.47
N ALA A 86 15.70 2.14 -8.40
CA ALA A 86 15.71 2.95 -7.18
C ALA A 86 16.30 4.36 -7.41
N THR A 87 17.30 4.48 -8.29
CA THR A 87 17.88 5.78 -8.65
C THR A 87 16.88 6.63 -9.43
N GLU A 88 16.17 6.05 -10.39
CA GLU A 88 15.10 6.74 -11.10
C GLU A 88 13.99 7.20 -10.15
N PHE A 89 13.59 6.33 -9.23
CA PHE A 89 12.58 6.67 -8.23
C PHE A 89 13.04 7.84 -7.33
N ARG A 90 14.29 7.82 -6.88
CA ARG A 90 14.88 8.93 -6.10
C ARG A 90 14.80 10.24 -6.89
N ASN A 91 15.17 10.22 -8.17
CA ASN A 91 15.11 11.41 -9.01
C ASN A 91 13.66 11.93 -9.11
N LYS A 92 12.69 11.05 -9.36
CA LYS A 92 11.26 11.42 -9.41
C LYS A 92 10.70 11.93 -8.09
N ALA A 93 11.12 11.36 -6.96
CA ALA A 93 10.71 11.84 -5.64
C ALA A 93 11.22 13.27 -5.37
N VAL A 94 12.45 13.56 -5.79
CA VAL A 94 13.03 14.92 -5.68
C VAL A 94 12.33 15.89 -6.62
N GLU A 95 12.09 15.50 -7.88
CA GLU A 95 11.33 16.31 -8.85
C GLU A 95 9.93 16.64 -8.32
N ALA A 96 9.20 15.66 -7.79
CA ALA A 96 7.86 15.85 -7.24
C ALA A 96 7.86 16.83 -6.06
N TYR A 97 8.87 16.75 -5.18
CA TYR A 97 9.03 17.71 -4.09
C TYR A 97 9.29 19.13 -4.60
N GLN A 98 10.16 19.28 -5.61
CA GLN A 98 10.46 20.58 -6.21
C GLN A 98 9.23 21.18 -6.91
N GLU A 99 8.43 20.38 -7.62
CA GLU A 99 7.21 20.85 -8.30
C GLU A 99 6.16 21.37 -7.31
N ILE A 100 5.96 20.69 -6.17
CA ILE A 100 5.05 21.16 -5.11
C ILE A 100 5.49 22.52 -4.56
N MET A 101 6.80 22.74 -4.39
CA MET A 101 7.33 24.05 -3.98
C MET A 101 7.07 25.13 -5.04
N ARG A 102 7.17 24.77 -6.33
CA ARG A 102 6.95 25.70 -7.44
C ARG A 102 5.47 26.08 -7.65
N MET A 103 4.53 25.25 -7.20
CA MET A 103 3.09 25.56 -7.23
C MET A 103 2.64 26.54 -6.12
N GLN A 104 3.39 26.67 -5.02
CA GLN A 104 3.01 27.49 -3.86
C GLN A 104 3.61 28.91 -3.88
N MET A 105 4.53 29.19 -4.81
CA MET A 105 5.12 30.52 -5.00
C MET A 105 4.33 31.35 -6.01
#